data_AF-A0A257C4F0-F1
#
_entry.id   AF-A0A257C4F0-F1
#
_cell.length_a   1.000
_cell.length_b   1.000
_cell.length_c   1.000
_cell.angle_alpha   90.00
_cell.angle_beta   90.00
_cell.angle_gamma   90.00
#
_symmetry.space_group_name_H-M   'P 1'
#
loop_
_entity.id
_entity.type
_entity.pdbx_description
1 polymer ?
#
loop_
_entity_poly.entity_id
_entity_poly.type
_entity_poly.pdbx_seq_one_letter_code
_entity_poly.pdbx_strand_id
1 'polypeptide(L)'
;MGGFYAAYPRDRATKAGVPAATWVGEMVSGTGSAAACLSGMTNSVYHLQALTSNAETIGLGYNTYCVFDMGTITGQTGTPTLNAIPVGGGQQMAANAIAYSPVDNETVDKAMGGESPQPAPDIANPGHPLMVRVRADVATDVLSVSSFTLVDSLGASVPGRILIAPNAQSASTSTAATDSGLNPGVAFFLPLSPLGSQKTYTATFSGARNGVAITKSWSFKTVF
;
A
#
# COMPACT_ATOMS: atom_id res chain seq x y z
N MET A 1 -1.47 -1.38 -24.68
CA MET A 1 -0.05 -1.36 -24.29
C MET A 1 0.78 -1.92 -25.43
N GLY A 2 1.55 -1.09 -26.12
CA GLY A 2 2.55 -1.54 -27.11
C GLY A 2 3.93 -1.61 -26.48
N GLY A 3 4.78 -2.55 -26.90
CA GLY A 3 6.17 -2.68 -26.42
C GLY A 3 6.44 -3.83 -25.44
N PHE A 4 5.43 -4.66 -25.13
CA PHE A 4 5.58 -5.83 -24.29
C PHE A 4 5.42 -7.13 -25.10
N TYR A 5 6.22 -8.15 -24.78
CA TYR A 5 6.17 -9.47 -25.44
C TYR A 5 4.81 -10.17 -25.25
N ALA A 6 4.17 -9.97 -24.10
CA ALA A 6 2.88 -10.54 -23.75
C ALA A 6 2.06 -9.53 -22.93
N ALA A 7 0.73 -9.69 -22.96
CA ALA A 7 -0.21 -8.77 -22.32
C ALA A 7 -0.07 -8.79 -20.78
N TYR A 8 0.25 -9.94 -20.18
CA TYR A 8 0.23 -10.09 -18.74
C TYR A 8 1.65 -10.22 -18.13
N PRO A 9 1.87 -9.66 -16.93
CA PRO A 9 3.16 -9.74 -16.22
C PRO A 9 3.69 -11.16 -16.09
N ARG A 10 2.83 -12.11 -15.70
CA ARG A 10 3.22 -13.50 -15.54
C ARG A 10 3.74 -14.13 -16.83
N ASP A 11 3.12 -13.84 -17.98
CA ASP A 11 3.55 -14.38 -19.26
C ASP A 11 4.93 -13.85 -19.66
N ARG A 12 5.18 -12.56 -19.39
CA ARG A 12 6.48 -11.93 -19.60
C ARG A 12 7.56 -12.52 -18.69
N ALA A 13 7.25 -12.68 -17.41
CA ALA A 13 8.14 -13.29 -16.43
C ALA A 13 8.50 -14.74 -16.81
N THR A 14 7.50 -15.54 -17.19
CA THR A 14 7.70 -16.94 -17.61
C THR A 14 8.61 -17.01 -18.83
N LYS A 15 8.42 -16.12 -19.82
CA LYS A 15 9.30 -16.03 -20.99
C LYS A 15 10.74 -15.68 -20.62
N ALA A 16 10.92 -14.84 -19.60
CA ALA A 16 12.22 -14.45 -19.07
C ALA A 16 12.87 -15.57 -18.20
N GLY A 17 12.23 -16.73 -18.06
CA GLY A 17 12.76 -17.87 -17.31
C GLY A 17 12.33 -17.92 -15.85
N VAL A 18 11.43 -17.04 -15.41
CA VAL A 18 10.83 -17.14 -14.07
C VAL A 18 9.97 -18.42 -14.00
N PRO A 19 10.06 -19.24 -12.94
CA PRO A 19 9.27 -20.45 -12.82
C PRO A 19 7.77 -20.20 -13.00
N ALA A 20 7.07 -21.07 -13.73
CA ALA A 20 5.64 -20.93 -14.00
C ALA A 20 4.76 -20.98 -12.73
N ALA A 21 5.32 -21.50 -11.63
CA ALA A 21 4.70 -21.55 -10.30
C ALA A 21 4.80 -20.21 -9.53
N THR A 22 5.56 -19.24 -10.03
CA THR A 22 5.69 -17.91 -9.41
C THR A 22 4.45 -17.07 -9.68
N TRP A 23 3.89 -16.50 -8.62
CA TRP A 23 2.92 -15.42 -8.68
C TRP A 23 3.62 -14.12 -9.03
N VAL A 24 3.10 -13.40 -10.02
CA VAL A 24 3.68 -12.14 -10.49
C VAL A 24 2.60 -11.06 -10.50
N GLY A 25 2.84 -10.00 -9.74
CA GLY A 25 2.02 -8.79 -9.72
C GLY A 25 2.82 -7.62 -10.26
N GLU A 26 2.18 -6.75 -11.02
CA GLU A 26 2.83 -5.59 -11.64
C GLU A 26 2.29 -4.27 -11.09
N MET A 27 3.21 -3.35 -10.86
CA MET A 27 2.93 -1.94 -10.60
C MET A 27 3.64 -1.07 -11.63
N VAL A 28 2.98 0.00 -12.09
CA VAL A 28 3.53 0.89 -13.11
C VAL A 28 3.38 2.35 -12.69
N SER A 29 4.50 3.07 -12.66
CA SER A 29 4.52 4.51 -12.34
C SER A 29 5.05 5.33 -13.51
N GLY A 30 4.35 6.42 -13.86
CA GLY A 30 4.70 7.33 -14.95
C GLY A 30 5.26 8.65 -14.45
N THR A 31 6.46 8.64 -13.87
CA THR A 31 7.03 9.81 -13.16
C THR A 31 8.12 10.55 -13.93
N GLY A 32 8.37 10.19 -15.20
CA GLY A 32 9.31 10.88 -16.10
C GLY A 32 10.80 10.78 -15.74
N SER A 33 11.14 10.23 -14.57
CA SER A 33 12.51 9.89 -14.16
C SER A 33 12.52 8.64 -13.28
N ALA A 34 13.60 7.85 -13.36
CA ALA A 34 13.79 6.67 -12.51
C ALA A 34 13.79 7.02 -11.01
N ALA A 35 14.37 8.18 -10.66
CA ALA A 35 14.42 8.66 -9.27
C ALA A 35 13.02 8.98 -8.71
N ALA A 36 12.13 9.53 -9.54
CA ALA A 36 10.78 9.90 -9.11
C ALA A 36 9.82 8.70 -9.01
N CYS A 37 10.18 7.54 -9.57
CA CYS A 37 9.30 6.38 -9.61
C CYS A 37 8.94 5.85 -8.24
N LEU A 38 9.95 5.71 -7.36
CA LEU A 38 9.72 5.24 -6.01
C LEU A 38 8.83 6.22 -5.25
N SER A 39 9.08 7.53 -5.40
CA SER A 39 8.25 8.58 -4.79
C SER A 39 6.79 8.50 -5.24
N GLY A 40 6.54 8.30 -6.54
CA GLY A 40 5.18 8.14 -7.05
C GLY A 40 4.46 6.90 -6.48
N MET A 41 5.19 5.79 -6.36
CA MET A 41 4.64 4.53 -5.83
C MET A 41 4.40 4.59 -4.31
N THR A 42 5.31 5.17 -3.54
CA THR A 42 5.14 5.32 -2.08
C THR A 42 4.12 6.38 -1.70
N ASN A 43 3.79 7.29 -2.62
CA ASN A 43 2.81 8.36 -2.44
C ASN A 43 1.40 8.01 -2.95
N SER A 44 1.05 6.73 -3.10
CA SER A 44 -0.31 6.29 -3.48
C SER A 44 -0.74 5.05 -2.68
N VAL A 45 -2.01 4.65 -2.78
CA VAL A 45 -2.57 3.62 -1.89
C VAL A 45 -2.21 2.23 -2.39
N TYR A 46 -2.59 1.90 -3.63
CA TYR A 46 -2.43 0.55 -4.16
C TYR A 46 -0.97 0.22 -4.51
N HIS A 47 -0.20 1.19 -5.01
CA HIS A 47 1.23 0.99 -5.24
C HIS A 47 1.98 0.79 -3.93
N LEU A 48 1.72 1.58 -2.88
CA LEU A 48 2.42 1.43 -1.61
C LEU A 48 2.14 0.06 -0.96
N GLN A 49 0.90 -0.44 -0.97
CA GLN A 49 0.63 -1.78 -0.43
C GLN A 49 1.30 -2.90 -1.24
N ALA A 50 1.42 -2.73 -2.56
CA ALA A 50 1.99 -3.75 -3.43
C ALA A 50 3.53 -3.72 -3.36
N LEU A 51 4.14 -2.54 -3.24
CA LEU A 51 5.57 -2.35 -3.01
C LEU A 51 6.02 -2.95 -1.67
N THR A 52 5.16 -2.90 -0.67
CA THR A 52 5.41 -3.47 0.66
C THR A 52 4.83 -4.87 0.84
N SER A 53 4.47 -5.55 -0.27
CA SER A 53 3.96 -6.91 -0.24
C SER A 53 5.05 -7.95 0.08
N ASN A 54 4.64 -9.20 0.18
CA ASN A 54 5.41 -10.38 0.55
C ASN A 54 6.29 -10.94 -0.59
N ALA A 55 6.70 -10.09 -1.54
CA ALA A 55 7.51 -10.53 -2.67
C ALA A 55 8.90 -11.02 -2.24
N GLU A 56 9.43 -11.98 -2.98
CA GLU A 56 10.75 -12.58 -2.76
C GLU A 56 11.75 -12.10 -3.82
N THR A 57 11.23 -11.73 -4.98
CA THR A 57 12.02 -11.22 -6.11
C THR A 57 11.33 -10.01 -6.71
N ILE A 58 12.10 -9.04 -7.18
CA ILE A 58 11.59 -7.85 -7.84
C ILE A 58 12.28 -7.71 -9.20
N GLY A 59 11.48 -7.68 -10.27
CA GLY A 59 11.91 -7.27 -11.60
C GLY A 59 11.69 -5.76 -11.77
N LEU A 60 12.70 -5.05 -12.24
CA LEU A 60 12.61 -3.61 -12.48
C LEU A 60 12.81 -3.31 -13.97
N GLY A 61 11.84 -2.61 -14.55
CA GLY A 61 11.92 -2.07 -15.90
C GLY A 61 11.81 -0.55 -15.87
N TYR A 62 12.61 0.13 -16.69
CA TYR A 62 12.51 1.58 -16.82
C TYR A 62 12.59 2.03 -18.29
N ASN A 63 11.62 2.84 -18.68
CA ASN A 63 11.64 3.69 -19.87
C ASN A 63 10.96 5.04 -19.56
N THR A 64 9.97 5.48 -20.32
CA THR A 64 9.04 6.55 -19.91
C THR A 64 8.29 6.22 -18.61
N TYR A 65 8.12 4.93 -18.31
CA TYR A 65 7.47 4.40 -17.12
C TYR A 65 8.45 3.53 -16.32
N CYS A 66 8.25 3.46 -15.01
CA CYS A 66 8.83 2.42 -14.18
C CYS A 66 7.83 1.28 -14.01
N VAL A 67 8.34 0.06 -14.15
CA VAL A 67 7.60 -1.17 -13.95
C VAL A 67 8.27 -1.96 -12.84
N PHE A 68 7.48 -2.38 -11.85
CA PHE A 68 7.90 -3.23 -10.75
C PHE A 68 7.10 -4.52 -10.82
N ASP A 69 7.76 -5.60 -11.24
CA ASP A 69 7.21 -6.96 -11.24
C ASP A 69 7.59 -7.65 -9.93
N MET A 70 6.62 -7.77 -9.04
CA MET A 70 6.76 -8.41 -7.73
C MET A 70 6.55 -9.91 -7.90
N GLY A 71 7.48 -10.74 -7.45
CA GLY A 71 7.45 -12.20 -7.62
C GLY A 71 7.37 -12.95 -6.30
N THR A 72 6.48 -13.93 -6.19
CA THR A 72 6.32 -14.78 -4.99
C THR A 72 6.10 -16.25 -5.36
N ILE A 73 6.83 -17.17 -4.74
CA ILE A 73 6.79 -18.60 -5.04
C ILE A 73 6.69 -19.49 -3.79
N THR A 74 7.34 -19.13 -2.68
CA THR A 74 7.42 -20.02 -1.51
C THR A 74 6.18 -19.92 -0.63
N GLY A 75 5.78 -21.04 0.01
CA GLY A 75 4.73 -21.06 1.02
C GLY A 75 3.33 -20.67 0.54
N GLN A 76 3.11 -20.62 -0.76
CA GLN A 76 1.81 -20.29 -1.36
C GLN A 76 0.95 -21.52 -1.61
N THR A 77 -0.36 -21.31 -1.55
CA THR A 77 -1.36 -22.29 -1.98
C THR A 77 -2.13 -21.77 -3.19
N GLY A 78 -2.49 -22.65 -4.12
CA GLY A 78 -3.27 -22.31 -5.31
C GLY A 78 -2.41 -22.18 -6.57
N THR A 79 -3.03 -21.70 -7.64
CA THR A 79 -2.41 -21.56 -8.96
C THR A 79 -2.22 -20.09 -9.30
N PRO A 80 -1.00 -19.66 -9.68
CA PRO A 80 -0.77 -18.28 -10.06
C PRO A 80 -1.73 -17.81 -11.16
N THR A 81 -2.23 -16.59 -11.02
CA THR A 81 -3.04 -15.91 -12.03
C THR A 81 -2.17 -14.95 -12.86
N LEU A 82 -2.77 -14.26 -13.83
CA LEU A 82 -2.04 -13.50 -14.84
C LEU A 82 -1.36 -12.22 -14.30
N ASN A 83 -1.93 -11.61 -13.26
CA ASN A 83 -1.41 -10.42 -12.58
C ASN A 83 -1.91 -10.38 -11.13
N ALA A 84 -1.18 -10.98 -10.20
CA ALA A 84 -1.54 -10.99 -8.78
C ALA A 84 -0.37 -11.41 -7.87
N ILE A 85 -0.44 -10.96 -6.62
CA ILE A 85 0.36 -11.47 -5.51
C ILE A 85 -0.61 -12.14 -4.51
N PRO A 86 -0.28 -13.34 -4.00
CA PRO A 86 -1.08 -14.01 -2.97
C PRO A 86 -0.89 -13.36 -1.59
N VAL A 87 -1.91 -13.47 -0.73
CA VAL A 87 -1.91 -12.85 0.61
C VAL A 87 -0.84 -13.45 1.54
N GLY A 88 -0.81 -14.78 1.66
CA GLY A 88 0.15 -15.53 2.49
C GLY A 88 1.48 -15.79 1.79
N GLY A 89 2.36 -16.61 2.37
CA GLY A 89 3.63 -17.10 1.77
C GLY A 89 4.65 -16.01 1.36
N GLY A 90 5.75 -16.38 0.73
CA GLY A 90 6.81 -15.44 0.35
C GLY A 90 7.56 -14.84 1.54
N GLN A 91 8.12 -13.63 1.36
CA GLN A 91 8.82 -12.92 2.42
C GLN A 91 7.82 -12.28 3.39
N GLN A 92 7.69 -12.90 4.57
CA GLN A 92 6.72 -12.48 5.58
C GLN A 92 7.36 -11.62 6.67
N MET A 93 6.61 -10.61 7.12
CA MET A 93 6.96 -9.88 8.33
C MET A 93 6.86 -10.78 9.57
N ALA A 94 7.53 -10.40 10.67
CA ALA A 94 7.29 -11.05 11.96
C ALA A 94 5.81 -10.89 12.36
N ALA A 95 5.23 -11.91 13.00
CA ALA A 95 3.79 -11.95 13.31
C ALA A 95 3.34 -10.81 14.25
N ASN A 96 4.24 -10.27 15.06
CA ASN A 96 4.01 -9.15 15.96
C ASN A 96 4.52 -7.80 15.41
N ALA A 97 5.08 -7.78 14.20
CA ALA A 97 5.56 -6.54 13.60
C ALA A 97 4.39 -5.73 13.03
N ILE A 98 4.50 -4.41 13.17
CA ILE A 98 3.61 -3.42 12.59
C ILE A 98 4.46 -2.56 11.68
N ALA A 99 4.21 -2.62 10.38
CA ALA A 99 4.78 -1.71 9.40
C ALA A 99 3.84 -0.51 9.24
N TYR A 100 4.43 0.63 8.92
CA TYR A 100 3.71 1.87 8.70
C TYR A 100 4.47 2.74 7.72
N SER A 101 3.73 3.60 7.03
CA SER A 101 4.26 4.59 6.09
C SER A 101 3.45 5.88 6.23
N PRO A 102 4.05 7.06 6.17
CA PRO A 102 5.50 7.31 6.15
C PRO A 102 6.21 6.76 7.40
N VAL A 103 7.51 6.48 7.31
CA VAL A 103 8.30 6.08 8.50
C VAL A 103 8.66 7.29 9.36
N ASP A 104 9.16 7.04 10.58
CA ASP A 104 9.51 8.12 11.50
C ASP A 104 10.52 9.11 10.88
N ASN A 105 10.17 10.39 10.92
CA ASN A 105 10.93 11.52 10.38
C ASN A 105 11.10 11.53 8.86
N GLU A 106 10.37 10.69 8.12
CA GLU A 106 10.33 10.76 6.67
C GLU A 106 9.79 12.11 6.20
N THR A 107 10.33 12.63 5.09
CA THR A 107 9.80 13.82 4.43
C THR A 107 9.08 13.39 3.17
N VAL A 108 7.78 13.70 3.07
CA VAL A 108 6.90 13.22 2.00
C VAL A 108 6.21 14.35 1.26
N ASP A 109 5.67 14.02 0.10
CA ASP A 109 4.81 14.92 -0.67
C ASP A 109 3.57 15.34 0.12
N LYS A 110 2.92 16.42 -0.31
CA LYS A 110 1.72 16.96 0.35
C LYS A 110 0.43 16.28 -0.09
N ALA A 111 0.39 15.87 -1.35
CA ALA A 111 -0.77 15.29 -2.02
C ALA A 111 -0.44 13.88 -2.48
N MET A 112 -1.45 13.02 -2.55
CA MET A 112 -1.32 11.69 -3.16
C MET A 112 -0.91 11.82 -4.63
N GLY A 113 -0.07 10.91 -5.09
CA GLY A 113 0.21 10.71 -6.50
C GLY A 113 -1.01 10.21 -7.26
N GLY A 114 -0.99 10.38 -8.59
CA GLY A 114 -2.02 9.80 -9.46
C GLY A 114 -1.97 8.28 -9.46
N GLU A 115 -3.12 7.63 -9.36
CA GLU A 115 -3.23 6.17 -9.30
C GLU A 115 -4.44 5.68 -10.11
N SER A 116 -4.28 4.52 -10.77
CA SER A 116 -5.35 3.87 -11.51
C SER A 116 -5.37 2.36 -11.19
N PRO A 117 -6.48 1.80 -10.69
CA PRO A 117 -7.72 2.50 -10.32
C PRO A 117 -7.54 3.51 -9.19
N GLN A 118 -8.39 4.53 -9.11
CA GLN A 118 -8.29 5.55 -8.06
C GLN A 118 -8.97 5.05 -6.78
N PRO A 119 -8.28 5.01 -5.62
CA PRO A 119 -8.82 4.43 -4.37
C PRO A 119 -9.98 5.24 -3.76
N ALA A 120 -10.01 6.55 -4.00
CA ALA A 120 -11.06 7.45 -3.56
C ALA A 120 -11.41 8.42 -4.70
N PRO A 121 -12.17 7.98 -5.72
CA PRO A 121 -12.44 8.77 -6.92
C PRO A 121 -13.31 10.01 -6.66
N ASP A 122 -14.00 10.05 -5.52
CA ASP A 122 -14.82 11.17 -5.07
C ASP A 122 -14.02 12.26 -4.33
N ILE A 123 -12.76 12.00 -3.96
CA ILE A 123 -11.86 13.00 -3.37
C ILE A 123 -11.04 13.62 -4.50
N ALA A 124 -11.29 14.90 -4.80
CA ALA A 124 -10.66 15.57 -5.95
C ALA A 124 -9.14 15.68 -5.84
N ASN A 125 -8.61 16.03 -4.67
CA ASN A 125 -7.17 16.21 -4.42
C ASN A 125 -6.80 15.63 -3.04
N PRO A 126 -6.67 14.30 -2.92
CA PRO A 126 -6.33 13.69 -1.64
C PRO A 126 -4.92 14.06 -1.17
N GLY A 127 -4.73 14.11 0.14
CA GLY A 127 -3.40 14.29 0.75
C GLY A 127 -2.56 13.02 0.69
N HIS A 128 -1.29 13.12 1.11
CA HIS A 128 -0.40 11.97 1.19
C HIS A 128 -1.03 10.83 2.02
N PRO A 129 -1.11 9.60 1.49
CA PRO A 129 -1.73 8.47 2.17
C PRO A 129 -0.83 7.94 3.29
N LEU A 130 -1.42 7.55 4.42
CA LEU A 130 -0.72 6.90 5.51
C LEU A 130 -1.14 5.43 5.55
N MET A 131 -0.19 4.51 5.63
CA MET A 131 -0.43 3.08 5.68
C MET A 131 -0.10 2.52 7.07
N VAL A 132 -0.90 1.56 7.51
CA VAL A 132 -0.52 0.57 8.52
C VAL A 132 -0.66 -0.81 7.92
N ARG A 133 0.35 -1.65 8.11
CA ARG A 133 0.39 -3.03 7.66
C ARG A 133 0.78 -3.97 8.79
N VAL A 134 0.08 -5.07 8.88
CA VAL A 134 0.45 -6.24 9.68
C VAL A 134 0.55 -7.46 8.77
N ARG A 135 1.16 -8.53 9.27
CA ARG A 135 1.17 -9.80 8.56
C ARG A 135 -0.27 -10.32 8.36
N ALA A 136 -0.59 -10.73 7.14
CA ALA A 136 -1.75 -11.54 6.82
C ALA A 136 -1.25 -12.83 6.16
N ASP A 137 -1.70 -13.97 6.67
CA ASP A 137 -1.35 -15.30 6.19
C ASP A 137 -2.42 -15.84 5.24
N VAL A 138 -3.68 -15.41 5.43
CA VAL A 138 -4.82 -15.86 4.63
C VAL A 138 -5.80 -14.72 4.36
N ALA A 139 -6.65 -14.89 3.35
CA ALA A 139 -7.63 -13.89 2.95
C ALA A 139 -8.65 -13.50 4.04
N THR A 140 -8.83 -14.37 5.04
CA THR A 140 -9.75 -14.16 6.17
C THR A 140 -9.10 -13.46 7.36
N ASP A 141 -7.80 -13.18 7.34
CA ASP A 141 -7.15 -12.41 8.41
C ASP A 141 -7.67 -10.97 8.43
N VAL A 142 -7.88 -10.43 9.63
CA VAL A 142 -8.50 -9.13 9.84
C VAL A 142 -7.51 -8.18 10.51
N LEU A 143 -7.30 -7.02 9.88
CA LEU A 143 -6.81 -5.81 10.54
C LEU A 143 -7.98 -4.86 10.72
N SER A 144 -8.54 -4.82 11.93
CA SER A 144 -9.60 -3.86 12.24
C SER A 144 -9.02 -2.52 12.67
N VAL A 145 -9.78 -1.45 12.44
CA VAL A 145 -9.40 -0.08 12.80
C VAL A 145 -10.42 0.52 13.74
N SER A 146 -10.02 0.80 14.98
CA SER A 146 -10.85 1.52 15.95
C SER A 146 -10.66 3.03 15.82
N SER A 147 -9.44 3.48 15.54
CA SER A 147 -9.10 4.88 15.29
C SER A 147 -7.85 4.99 14.41
N PHE A 148 -7.86 5.93 13.47
CA PHE A 148 -6.68 6.32 12.72
C PHE A 148 -6.77 7.83 12.49
N THR A 149 -5.89 8.59 13.14
CA THR A 149 -5.92 10.05 13.18
C THR A 149 -4.60 10.64 12.73
N LEU A 150 -4.67 11.90 12.30
CA LEU A 150 -3.53 12.71 11.92
C LEU A 150 -3.70 14.11 12.52
N VAL A 151 -2.69 14.58 13.23
CA VAL A 151 -2.67 15.93 13.81
C VAL A 151 -1.42 16.69 13.36
N ASP A 152 -1.54 17.99 13.13
CA ASP A 152 -0.37 18.83 12.88
C ASP A 152 0.38 19.19 14.17
N SER A 153 1.53 19.85 14.03
CA SER A 153 2.38 20.25 15.18
C SER A 153 1.72 21.22 16.16
N LEU A 154 0.58 21.83 15.79
CA LEU A 154 -0.21 22.71 16.66
C LEU A 154 -1.37 21.95 17.33
N GLY A 155 -1.50 20.65 17.08
CA GLY A 155 -2.58 19.80 17.60
C GLY A 155 -3.86 19.86 16.78
N ALA A 156 -3.86 20.51 15.60
CA ALA A 156 -5.05 20.57 14.76
C ALA A 156 -5.26 19.22 14.05
N SER A 157 -6.47 18.67 14.14
CA SER A 157 -6.84 17.43 13.43
C SER A 157 -6.91 17.67 11.92
N VAL A 158 -6.30 16.77 11.15
CA VAL A 158 -6.45 16.73 9.70
C VAL A 158 -7.63 15.82 9.36
N PRO A 159 -8.65 16.30 8.61
CA PRO A 159 -9.72 15.43 8.13
C PRO A 159 -9.20 14.38 7.15
N GLY A 160 -9.65 13.13 7.31
CA GLY A 160 -9.29 12.04 6.41
C GLY A 160 -10.31 10.92 6.42
N ARG A 161 -10.17 10.03 5.43
CA ARG A 161 -10.95 8.80 5.28
C ARG A 161 -10.10 7.61 5.66
N ILE A 162 -10.65 6.71 6.47
CA ILE A 162 -10.03 5.43 6.76
C ILE A 162 -10.46 4.45 5.65
N LEU A 163 -9.49 3.81 4.98
CA LEU A 163 -9.72 2.76 4.01
C LEU A 163 -9.27 1.42 4.59
N ILE A 164 -10.11 0.40 4.47
CA ILE A 164 -9.86 -0.95 4.98
C ILE A 164 -10.29 -2.02 3.98
N ALA A 165 -9.73 -3.22 4.12
CA ALA A 165 -10.21 -4.39 3.39
C ALA A 165 -11.66 -4.74 3.80
N PRO A 166 -12.52 -5.26 2.89
CA PRO A 166 -13.93 -5.51 3.17
C PRO A 166 -14.20 -6.46 4.34
N ASN A 167 -13.32 -7.44 4.56
CA ASN A 167 -13.45 -8.41 5.65
C ASN A 167 -13.23 -7.79 7.05
N ALA A 168 -12.66 -6.58 7.13
CA ALA A 168 -12.44 -5.86 8.39
C ALA A 168 -13.60 -4.97 8.81
N GLN A 169 -14.63 -4.79 7.97
CA GLN A 169 -15.69 -3.81 8.20
C GLN A 169 -16.45 -4.02 9.52
N SER A 170 -16.85 -5.25 9.81
CA SER A 170 -17.66 -5.57 10.99
C SER A 170 -16.93 -5.35 12.31
N ALA A 171 -15.59 -5.33 12.30
CA ALA A 171 -14.75 -5.16 13.47
C ALA A 171 -14.14 -3.75 13.59
N SER A 172 -14.39 -2.87 12.62
CA SER A 172 -13.82 -1.52 12.54
C SER A 172 -14.82 -0.44 12.94
N THR A 173 -14.34 0.79 13.13
CA THR A 173 -15.18 1.98 13.33
C THR A 173 -16.16 2.17 12.17
N SER A 174 -17.37 2.64 12.48
CA SER A 174 -18.44 2.84 11.49
C SER A 174 -18.10 3.88 10.43
N THR A 175 -17.09 4.72 10.67
CA THR A 175 -16.60 5.73 9.72
C THR A 175 -15.55 5.20 8.74
N ALA A 176 -15.08 3.96 8.91
CA ALA A 176 -14.16 3.34 7.98
C ALA A 176 -14.90 2.90 6.71
N ALA A 177 -14.29 3.16 5.55
CA ALA A 177 -14.78 2.79 4.24
C ALA A 177 -14.07 1.54 3.74
N THR A 178 -14.83 0.58 3.20
CA THR A 178 -14.27 -0.60 2.56
C THR A 178 -13.74 -0.29 1.18
N ASP A 179 -12.58 -0.86 0.84
CA ASP A 179 -11.97 -0.80 -0.48
C ASP A 179 -11.56 -2.22 -0.91
N SER A 180 -12.16 -2.72 -1.99
CA SER A 180 -11.91 -4.07 -2.50
C SER A 180 -10.51 -4.26 -3.11
N GLY A 181 -9.80 -3.18 -3.38
CA GLY A 181 -8.41 -3.20 -3.81
C GLY A 181 -7.42 -3.40 -2.66
N LEU A 182 -7.84 -3.23 -1.40
CA LEU A 182 -6.96 -3.40 -0.24
C LEU A 182 -6.84 -4.84 0.20
N ASN A 183 -5.60 -5.26 0.42
CA ASN A 183 -5.29 -6.57 0.97
C ASN A 183 -5.66 -6.67 2.46
N PRO A 184 -6.02 -7.87 2.93
CA PRO A 184 -6.06 -8.20 4.35
C PRO A 184 -4.77 -7.78 5.06
N GLY A 185 -4.88 -7.30 6.29
CA GLY A 185 -3.73 -6.84 7.05
C GLY A 185 -3.23 -5.43 6.69
N VAL A 186 -3.92 -4.71 5.79
CA VAL A 186 -3.56 -3.34 5.39
C VAL A 186 -4.72 -2.37 5.67
N ALA A 187 -4.39 -1.20 6.22
CA ALA A 187 -5.31 -0.09 6.40
C ALA A 187 -4.64 1.22 6.02
N PHE A 188 -5.43 2.16 5.52
CA PHE A 188 -4.96 3.50 5.17
C PHE A 188 -5.75 4.60 5.87
N PHE A 189 -5.08 5.71 6.15
CA PHE A 189 -5.70 7.01 6.38
C PHE A 189 -5.37 7.91 5.21
N LEU A 190 -6.40 8.36 4.50
CA LEU A 190 -6.29 9.22 3.32
C LEU A 190 -6.80 10.62 3.67
N PRO A 191 -5.91 11.63 3.83
CA PRO A 191 -6.36 12.99 4.08
C PRO A 191 -7.26 13.52 2.95
N LEU A 192 -8.31 14.27 3.30
CA LEU A 192 -9.30 14.75 2.32
C LEU A 192 -8.80 15.91 1.45
N SER A 193 -7.66 16.51 1.80
CA SER A 193 -7.02 17.59 1.06
C SER A 193 -5.50 17.47 1.17
N PRO A 194 -4.72 18.14 0.30
CA PRO A 194 -3.28 18.18 0.42
C PRO A 194 -2.86 18.71 1.80
N LEU A 195 -1.81 18.11 2.36
CA LEU A 195 -1.24 18.54 3.63
C LEU A 195 -0.54 19.90 3.46
N GLY A 196 -0.48 20.70 4.52
CA GLY A 196 0.29 21.94 4.55
C GLY A 196 1.80 21.69 4.40
N SER A 197 2.49 22.63 3.75
CA SER A 197 3.93 22.59 3.48
C SER A 197 4.79 22.71 4.74
N GLN A 198 5.93 22.01 4.77
CA GLN A 198 6.91 22.05 5.87
C GLN A 198 6.31 21.87 7.26
N LYS A 199 5.24 21.09 7.34
CA LYS A 199 4.59 20.78 8.61
C LYS A 199 5.04 19.41 9.08
N THR A 200 5.21 19.30 10.39
CA THR A 200 5.32 18.00 11.05
C THR A 200 3.93 17.54 11.42
N TYR A 201 3.62 16.29 11.12
CA TYR A 201 2.38 15.65 11.50
C TYR A 201 2.65 14.45 12.39
N THR A 202 1.73 14.16 13.30
CA THR A 202 1.74 12.95 14.11
C THR A 202 0.52 12.12 13.77
N ALA A 203 0.77 10.89 13.34
CA ALA A 203 -0.24 9.91 13.06
C ALA A 203 -0.42 9.00 14.27
N THR A 204 -1.65 8.59 14.53
CA THR A 204 -1.95 7.62 15.58
C THR A 204 -2.94 6.59 15.04
N PHE A 205 -2.54 5.33 15.09
CA PHE A 205 -3.35 4.17 14.74
C PHE A 205 -3.69 3.37 16.00
N SER A 206 -4.92 2.92 16.10
CA SER A 206 -5.39 1.94 17.09
C SER A 206 -6.38 0.98 16.44
N GLY A 207 -6.15 -0.31 16.64
CA GLY A 207 -6.94 -1.36 16.00
C GLY A 207 -6.59 -2.74 16.55
N ALA A 208 -6.92 -3.79 15.81
CA ALA A 208 -6.57 -5.15 16.21
C ALA A 208 -6.21 -6.03 15.01
N ARG A 209 -5.17 -6.87 15.18
CA ARG A 209 -4.85 -7.97 14.26
C ARG A 209 -5.52 -9.24 14.80
N ASN A 210 -6.51 -9.78 14.09
CA ASN A 210 -7.24 -10.97 14.51
C ASN A 210 -7.72 -10.90 15.97
N GLY A 211 -8.22 -9.73 16.39
CA GLY A 211 -8.69 -9.47 17.75
C GLY A 211 -7.61 -9.11 18.77
N VAL A 212 -6.32 -9.21 18.43
CA VAL A 212 -5.22 -8.76 19.30
C VAL A 212 -4.97 -7.27 19.08
N ALA A 213 -5.16 -6.49 20.13
CA ALA A 213 -5.01 -5.03 20.08
C ALA A 213 -3.59 -4.60 19.68
N ILE A 214 -3.53 -3.60 18.82
CA ILE A 214 -2.28 -2.97 18.37
C ILE A 214 -2.46 -1.45 18.30
N THR A 215 -1.40 -0.73 18.65
CA THR A 215 -1.34 0.72 18.59
C THR A 215 0.00 1.15 18.04
N LYS A 216 -0.01 2.20 17.22
CA LYS A 216 1.20 2.83 16.72
C LYS A 216 1.01 4.33 16.64
N SER A 217 1.99 5.09 17.13
CA SER A 217 2.09 6.53 16.94
C SER A 217 3.46 6.84 16.33
N TRP A 218 3.49 7.73 15.35
CA TRP A 218 4.71 8.13 14.64
C TRP A 218 4.56 9.53 14.06
N SER A 219 5.67 10.15 13.68
CA SER A 219 5.67 11.50 13.11
C SER A 219 6.46 11.56 11.80
N PHE A 220 6.01 12.41 10.88
CA PHE A 220 6.66 12.65 9.58
C PHE A 220 6.52 14.13 9.21
N LYS A 221 7.20 14.55 8.13
CA LYS A 221 7.20 15.92 7.64
C LYS A 221 6.75 16.00 6.19
N THR A 222 6.22 17.14 5.78
CA THR A 222 5.93 17.42 4.38
C THR A 222 6.99 18.30 3.74
N VAL A 223 7.18 18.12 2.43
CA VAL A 223 8.00 19.02 1.58
C VAL A 223 7.43 20.44 1.52
N PHE A 224 8.17 21.34 0.85
CA PHE A 224 7.77 22.73 0.58
C PHE A 224 6.52 22.85 -0.30
#